data_AF-A0A366LJE9-F1
#
_entry.id   AF-A0A366LJE9-F1
#
_cell.length_a   1.000
_cell.length_b   1.000
_cell.length_c   1.000
_cell.angle_alpha   90.00
_cell.angle_beta   90.00
_cell.angle_gamma   90.00
#
_symmetry.space_group_name_H-M   'P 1'
#
loop_
_entity.id
_entity.type
_entity.pdbx_description
1 polymer ?
#
loop_
_entity_poly.entity_id
_entity_poly.type
_entity_poly.pdbx_seq_one_letter_code
_entity_poly.pdbx_strand_id
1 'polypeptide(L)'
;MTEAEERRRWWSDGEITVELAEAGDPTWLRLVDTCRAGTAVWVSRARWDLFLVQVKSGEFVPDLMIVRSDLVLIDVGDVVPDVVLPLLTTWEHWTTFLVAIQRGEFDHI
;
A
#
# COMPACT_ATOMS: atom_id res chain seq x y z
N MET A 1 -16.73 -9.11 -20.58
CA MET A 1 -16.57 -8.78 -19.15
C MET A 1 -17.41 -9.77 -18.38
N THR A 2 -16.80 -10.52 -17.48
CA THR A 2 -17.35 -11.68 -16.78
C THR A 2 -17.21 -11.49 -15.27
N GLU A 3 -18.05 -12.13 -14.47
CA GLU A 3 -17.97 -12.07 -12.99
C GLU A 3 -16.58 -12.44 -12.43
N ALA A 4 -15.81 -13.25 -13.17
CA ALA A 4 -14.44 -13.62 -12.80
C ALA A 4 -13.42 -12.48 -13.02
N GLU A 5 -13.72 -11.52 -13.90
CA GLU A 5 -12.93 -10.29 -14.08
C GLU A 5 -13.34 -9.22 -13.05
N GLU A 6 -14.63 -9.14 -12.72
CA GLU A 6 -15.16 -8.25 -11.67
C GLU A 6 -14.70 -8.66 -10.25
N ARG A 7 -14.39 -9.94 -10.03
CA ARG A 7 -13.78 -10.42 -8.77
C ARG A 7 -12.28 -10.18 -8.64
N ARG A 8 -11.59 -9.66 -9.67
CA ARG A 8 -10.13 -9.54 -9.72
C ARG A 8 -9.58 -8.11 -9.53
N ARG A 9 -10.46 -7.12 -9.41
CA ARG A 9 -10.20 -5.69 -9.18
C ARG A 9 -11.53 -5.05 -8.74
N TRP A 10 -11.62 -4.04 -7.88
CA TRP A 10 -10.62 -3.07 -7.41
C TRP A 10 -10.98 -2.70 -5.95
N TRP A 11 -10.01 -2.27 -5.14
CA TRP A 11 -10.30 -1.49 -3.92
C TRP A 11 -9.51 -0.18 -3.97
N SER A 12 -10.24 0.92 -3.99
CA SER A 12 -9.73 2.29 -4.00
C SER A 12 -10.57 3.14 -3.05
N ASP A 13 -10.14 3.25 -1.80
CA ASP A 13 -10.51 4.38 -0.93
C ASP A 13 -9.24 5.19 -0.69
N GLY A 14 -9.27 6.43 -1.18
CA GLY A 14 -8.04 7.19 -1.45
C GLY A 14 -7.27 6.72 -2.69
N GLU A 15 -6.17 7.43 -2.94
CA GLU A 15 -5.34 7.32 -4.14
C GLU A 15 -4.16 6.34 -3.99
N ILE A 16 -4.09 5.63 -2.85
CA ILE A 16 -3.25 4.42 -2.70
C ILE A 16 -4.15 3.20 -2.93
N THR A 17 -3.75 2.34 -3.84
CA THR A 17 -4.46 1.12 -4.22
C THR A 17 -3.59 -0.12 -3.97
N VAL A 18 -4.25 -1.25 -3.69
CA VAL A 18 -3.60 -2.53 -3.45
C VAL A 18 -4.14 -3.55 -4.44
N GLU A 19 -3.27 -4.10 -5.27
CA GLU A 19 -3.57 -5.15 -6.25
C GLU A 19 -2.92 -6.47 -5.83
N LEU A 20 -3.50 -7.61 -6.19
CA LEU A 20 -2.74 -8.86 -6.21
C LEU A 20 -1.62 -8.78 -7.25
N ALA A 21 -0.50 -9.48 -7.02
CA ALA A 21 0.49 -9.67 -8.07
C ALA A 21 -0.08 -10.39 -9.31
N GLU A 22 0.67 -10.31 -10.42
CA GLU A 22 0.27 -10.83 -11.74
C GLU A 22 -0.52 -12.13 -11.59
N ALA A 23 -1.76 -12.13 -12.09
CA ALA A 23 -2.83 -13.05 -11.66
C ALA A 23 -2.42 -14.53 -11.68
N GLY A 24 -1.87 -15.00 -10.56
CA GLY A 24 -1.14 -16.27 -10.49
C GLY A 24 -0.29 -16.43 -9.24
N ASP A 25 0.37 -15.38 -8.74
CA ASP A 25 1.13 -15.46 -7.47
C ASP A 25 0.33 -14.85 -6.30
N PRO A 26 -0.25 -15.68 -5.40
CA PRO A 26 -0.99 -15.19 -4.25
C PRO A 26 -0.07 -14.69 -3.14
N THR A 27 1.25 -14.87 -3.20
CA THR A 27 2.17 -14.49 -2.09
C THR A 27 2.60 -13.03 -2.12
N TRP A 28 2.33 -12.32 -3.22
CA TRP A 28 2.71 -10.92 -3.44
C TRP A 28 1.51 -10.03 -3.72
N LEU A 29 1.62 -8.78 -3.25
CA LEU A 29 0.72 -7.67 -3.51
C LEU A 29 1.51 -6.51 -4.14
N ARG A 30 0.81 -5.70 -4.91
CA ARG A 30 1.32 -4.46 -5.50
C ARG A 30 0.62 -3.28 -4.84
N LEU A 31 1.36 -2.43 -4.16
CA LEU A 31 0.88 -1.12 -3.73
C LEU A 31 1.17 -0.13 -4.85
N VAL A 32 0.18 0.69 -5.22
CA VAL A 32 0.29 1.69 -6.28
C VAL A 32 -0.35 2.99 -5.79
N ASP A 33 0.42 4.08 -5.79
CA ASP A 33 -0.08 5.43 -5.51
C ASP A 33 -0.27 6.21 -6.83
N THR A 34 -1.41 6.87 -6.99
CA THR A 34 -1.75 7.68 -8.18
C THR A 34 -1.41 9.17 -8.08
N CYS A 35 -0.75 9.61 -7.00
CA CYS A 35 -0.29 10.99 -6.84
C CYS A 35 0.72 11.39 -7.92
N ARG A 36 1.00 12.69 -8.02
CA ARG A 36 1.91 13.24 -9.03
C ARG A 36 3.33 12.67 -9.00
N ALA A 37 3.80 12.25 -7.83
CA ALA A 37 5.10 11.59 -7.64
C ALA A 37 4.94 10.07 -7.38
N GLY A 38 3.73 9.54 -7.63
CA GLY A 38 3.30 8.22 -7.24
C GLY A 38 4.19 7.12 -7.79
N THR A 39 4.37 6.09 -6.98
CA THR A 39 5.21 4.94 -7.28
C THR A 39 4.39 3.67 -7.14
N ALA A 40 4.95 2.55 -7.61
CA ALA A 40 4.40 1.23 -7.37
C ALA A 40 5.48 0.36 -6.73
N VAL A 41 5.13 -0.36 -5.66
CA VAL A 41 6.04 -1.23 -4.94
C VAL A 41 5.42 -2.62 -4.74
N TRP A 42 6.27 -3.64 -4.79
CA TRP A 42 5.91 -5.02 -4.53
C TRP A 42 6.15 -5.36 -3.05
N VAL A 43 5.13 -5.94 -2.41
CA VAL A 43 5.18 -6.38 -1.00
C VAL A 43 4.68 -7.82 -0.87
N SER A 44 5.33 -8.63 -0.03
CA SER A 44 4.88 -9.96 0.31
C SER A 44 3.67 -9.89 1.24
N ARG A 45 2.78 -10.89 1.21
CA ARG A 45 1.65 -10.96 2.15
C ARG A 45 2.07 -10.85 3.61
N ALA A 46 3.15 -11.55 3.99
CA ALA A 46 3.63 -11.52 5.37
C ALA A 46 4.08 -10.11 5.81
N ARG A 47 4.70 -9.35 4.90
CA ARG A 47 5.10 -7.96 5.14
C ARG A 47 3.92 -7.01 5.12
N TRP A 48 2.92 -7.26 4.28
CA TRP A 48 1.64 -6.53 4.25
C TRP A 48 0.83 -6.71 5.54
N ASP A 49 0.66 -7.95 6.01
CA ASP A 49 -0.07 -8.25 7.25
C ASP A 49 0.61 -7.56 8.45
N LEU A 50 1.94 -7.62 8.52
CA LEU A 50 2.74 -6.92 9.53
C LEU A 50 2.55 -5.40 9.44
N PHE A 51 2.58 -4.84 8.24
CA PHE A 51 2.36 -3.41 8.00
C PHE A 51 0.96 -2.96 8.43
N LEU A 52 -0.10 -3.71 8.09
CA LEU A 52 -1.46 -3.42 8.55
C LEU A 52 -1.56 -3.43 10.08
N VAL A 53 -0.92 -4.39 10.75
CA VAL A 53 -0.87 -4.44 12.22
C VAL A 53 -0.16 -3.20 12.80
N GLN A 54 1.02 -2.83 12.28
CA GLN A 54 1.78 -1.67 12.74
C GLN A 54 1.08 -0.34 12.48
N VAL A 55 0.36 -0.21 11.37
CA VAL A 55 -0.48 0.97 11.08
C VAL A 55 -1.68 1.03 12.03
N LYS A 56 -2.34 -0.10 12.31
CA LYS A 56 -3.48 -0.15 13.24
C LYS A 56 -3.09 0.13 14.68
N SER A 57 -1.91 -0.35 15.13
CA SER A 57 -1.38 -0.06 16.47
C SER A 57 -0.84 1.37 16.63
N GLY A 58 -0.62 2.09 15.52
CA GLY A 58 0.02 3.41 15.53
C GLY A 58 1.54 3.35 15.71
N GLU A 59 2.15 2.17 15.55
CA GLU A 59 3.60 1.97 15.61
C GLU A 59 4.30 2.34 14.28
N PHE A 60 3.58 2.30 13.16
CA PHE A 60 4.10 2.76 11.86
C PHE A 60 4.02 4.28 11.74
N VAL A 61 5.17 4.91 11.49
CA VAL A 61 5.30 6.34 11.17
C VAL A 61 6.03 6.47 9.84
N PRO A 62 5.46 7.14 8.81
CA PRO A 62 6.13 7.32 7.53
C PRO A 62 7.26 8.36 7.62
N ASP A 63 8.26 8.22 6.77
CA ASP A 63 9.42 9.12 6.74
C ASP A 63 9.13 10.40 5.94
N LEU A 64 9.29 11.55 6.60
CA LEU A 64 9.15 12.88 6.00
C LEU A 64 10.41 13.26 5.21
N MET A 65 10.55 12.73 3.99
CA MET A 65 11.85 12.74 3.30
C MET A 65 12.30 14.09 2.74
N ILE A 66 11.39 15.06 2.50
CA ILE A 66 11.73 16.31 1.81
C ILE A 66 11.20 17.53 2.57
N VAL A 67 12.13 18.29 3.15
CA VAL A 67 11.90 19.60 3.77
C VAL A 67 11.27 20.55 2.73
N ARG A 68 10.03 21.01 3.01
CA ARG A 68 9.17 21.84 2.14
C ARG A 68 8.47 21.12 0.98
N SER A 69 8.25 19.81 1.06
CA SER A 69 7.24 19.12 0.23
C SER A 69 6.12 18.51 1.08
N ASP A 70 5.04 18.14 0.40
CA ASP A 70 3.91 17.34 0.88
C ASP A 70 4.16 15.82 0.78
N LEU A 71 5.30 15.40 0.24
CA LEU A 71 5.65 14.01 -0.02
C LEU A 71 6.19 13.29 1.22
N VAL A 72 5.78 12.04 1.39
CA VAL A 72 6.25 11.12 2.45
C VAL A 72 6.58 9.75 1.87
N LEU A 73 7.48 9.03 2.55
CA LEU A 73 7.86 7.65 2.22
C LEU A 73 7.16 6.65 3.15
N ILE A 74 6.72 5.53 2.57
CA ILE A 74 6.17 4.38 3.29
C ILE A 74 7.07 3.18 3.00
N ASP A 75 7.85 2.78 4.00
CA ASP A 75 8.85 1.70 3.94
C ASP A 75 8.21 0.29 4.07
N VAL A 76 7.49 -0.10 3.01
CA VAL A 76 6.59 -1.26 3.00
C VAL A 76 7.02 -2.40 2.07
N GLY A 77 7.61 -2.14 0.91
CA GLY A 77 7.93 -3.20 -0.07
C GLY A 77 9.13 -4.06 0.31
N ASP A 78 9.17 -5.32 -0.13
CA ASP A 78 10.19 -6.31 0.24
C ASP A 78 10.50 -7.33 -0.89
N VAL A 79 10.41 -6.90 -2.15
CA VAL A 79 10.63 -7.74 -3.36
C VAL A 79 11.97 -8.49 -3.39
N VAL A 80 12.97 -7.98 -2.66
CA VAL A 80 14.19 -8.71 -2.31
C VAL A 80 14.14 -8.94 -0.80
N PRO A 81 14.30 -10.19 -0.30
CA PRO A 81 14.30 -10.47 1.12
C PRO A 81 15.24 -9.56 1.90
N ASP A 82 14.79 -9.10 3.06
CA ASP A 82 15.48 -8.16 3.96
C ASP A 82 15.76 -6.75 3.39
N VAL A 83 15.36 -6.44 2.15
CA VAL A 83 15.49 -5.11 1.54
C VAL A 83 14.14 -4.39 1.50
N VAL A 84 14.01 -3.33 2.29
CA VAL A 84 12.81 -2.51 2.28
C VAL A 84 12.86 -1.50 1.12
N LEU A 85 11.78 -1.42 0.35
CA LEU A 85 11.60 -0.45 -0.73
C LEU A 85 10.46 0.53 -0.39
N PRO A 86 10.67 1.84 -0.57
CA PRO A 86 9.66 2.84 -0.23
C PRO A 86 8.58 2.99 -1.31
N LEU A 87 7.35 3.21 -0.88
CA LEU A 87 6.29 3.85 -1.66
C LEU A 87 6.30 5.36 -1.39
N LEU A 88 6.39 6.18 -2.43
CA LEU A 88 6.29 7.64 -2.39
C LEU A 88 4.82 8.07 -2.56
N THR A 89 4.30 8.85 -1.59
CA THR A 89 2.92 9.34 -1.53
C THR A 89 2.86 10.80 -1.03
N THR A 90 1.67 11.41 -0.97
CA THR A 90 1.43 12.69 -0.28
C THR A 90 0.84 12.46 1.11
N TRP A 91 0.96 13.44 2.01
CA TRP A 91 0.34 13.36 3.34
C TRP A 91 -1.20 13.22 3.31
N GLU A 92 -1.86 13.80 2.31
CA GLU A 92 -3.32 13.71 2.10
C GLU A 92 -3.75 12.29 1.69
N HIS A 93 -3.04 11.69 0.75
CA HIS A 93 -3.26 10.32 0.30
C HIS A 93 -3.00 9.33 1.43
N TRP A 94 -1.88 9.51 2.15
CA TRP A 94 -1.55 8.74 3.34
C TRP A 94 -2.65 8.82 4.41
N THR A 95 -3.13 10.02 4.73
CA THR A 95 -4.20 10.21 5.74
C THR A 95 -5.50 9.52 5.32
N THR A 96 -5.83 9.50 4.03
CA THR A 96 -7.01 8.81 3.50
C THR A 96 -6.86 7.28 3.62
N PHE A 97 -5.71 6.76 3.19
CA PHE A 97 -5.35 5.35 3.29
C PHE A 97 -5.30 4.84 4.75
N LEU A 98 -4.82 5.65 5.68
CA LEU A 98 -4.89 5.38 7.12
C LEU A 98 -6.34 5.17 7.60
N VAL A 99 -7.28 6.01 7.16
CA VAL A 99 -8.69 5.88 7.54
C VAL A 99 -9.30 4.58 7.00
N ALA A 100 -8.98 4.20 5.77
CA ALA A 100 -9.42 2.95 5.16
C ALA A 100 -8.83 1.71 5.88
N ILE A 101 -7.54 1.72 6.25
CA ILE A 101 -6.93 0.67 7.09
C ILE A 101 -7.63 0.56 8.45
N GLN A 102 -7.90 1.69 9.12
CA GLN A 102 -8.55 1.70 10.44
C GLN A 102 -10.01 1.21 10.39
N ARG A 103 -10.67 1.27 9.23
CA ARG A 103 -11.99 0.66 8.98
C ARG A 103 -11.94 -0.82 8.59
N GLY A 104 -10.76 -1.38 8.36
CA GLY A 104 -10.57 -2.76 7.93
C GLY A 104 -10.85 -3.01 6.45
N GLU A 105 -10.82 -1.98 5.60
CA GLU A 105 -11.11 -2.07 4.16
C GLU A 105 -10.06 -2.89 3.37
N PHE A 106 -9.00 -3.31 4.05
CA PHE A 106 -7.88 -4.08 3.53
C PHE A 106 -7.74 -5.48 4.15
N ASP A 107 -8.61 -5.85 5.11
CA ASP A 107 -8.45 -7.05 5.96
C ASP A 107 -8.77 -8.36 5.22
N HIS A 108 -9.37 -8.27 4.04
CA HIS A 108 -9.69 -9.40 3.16
C HIS A 108 -8.73 -9.56 1.98
N ILE A 109 -7.73 -8.67 1.82
CA ILE A 109 -6.81 -8.68 0.67
C ILE A 109 -5.78 -9.78 0.82
#